data_AF-H0I0Q2-F1
#
_entry.id   AF-H0I0Q2-F1
#
_cell.length_a   1.000
_cell.length_b   1.000
_cell.length_c   1.000
_cell.angle_alpha   90.00
_cell.angle_beta   90.00
_cell.angle_gamma   90.00
#
_symmetry.space_group_name_H-M   'P 1'
#
loop_
_entity.id
_entity.type
_entity.pdbx_description
1 polymer ?
#
loop_
_entity_poly.entity_id
_entity_poly.type
_entity_poly.pdbx_seq_one_letter_code
_entity_poly.pdbx_strand_id
1 'polypeptide(L)' 'MRETIQKGRYEMRDAQGRTIVNRPATAMDYLRLKVAR' A
#
# COMPACT_ATOMS: atom_id res chain seq x y z
N MET A 1 -2.58 9.29 6.14
CA MET A 1 -2.03 7.94 5.86
C MET A 1 -1.83 7.79 4.36
N ARG A 2 -0.84 7.01 3.92
CA ARG A 2 -0.55 6.78 2.50
C ARG A 2 -0.34 5.31 2.22
N GLU A 3 -1.02 4.80 1.22
CA GLU A 3 -0.92 3.42 0.74
C GLU A 3 -0.12 3.38 -0.56
N THR A 4 0.76 2.39 -0.70
CA THR A 4 1.56 2.19 -1.92
C THR A 4 1.81 0.71 -2.18
N ILE A 5 2.03 0.34 -3.43
CA ILE A 5 2.62 -0.96 -3.78
C ILE A 5 4.04 -0.73 -4.28
N GLN A 6 5.01 -1.38 -3.65
CA GLN A 6 6.42 -1.33 -4.02
C GLN A 6 6.99 -2.74 -4.09
N LYS A 7 7.67 -3.07 -5.20
CA LYS A 7 8.32 -4.39 -5.40
C LYS A 7 7.39 -5.58 -5.08
N GLY A 8 6.11 -5.47 -5.45
CA GLY A 8 5.10 -6.51 -5.22
C GLY A 8 4.55 -6.59 -3.78
N ARG A 9 4.86 -5.61 -2.93
CA ARG A 9 4.40 -5.54 -1.55
C ARG A 9 3.50 -4.34 -1.33
N TYR A 10 2.46 -4.53 -0.53
CA TYR A 10 1.62 -3.45 -0.06
C TYR A 10 2.23 -2.83 1.21
N GLU A 11 2.42 -1.52 1.18
CA GLU A 11 2.87 -0.70 2.30
C GLU A 11 1.82 0.37 2.64
N MET A 12 1.47 0.46 3.92
CA MET A 12 0.71 1.59 4.47
C MET A 12 1.60 2.36 5.44
N ARG A 13 1.64 3.68 5.28
CA ARG A 13 2.34 4.60 6.17
C ARG A 13 1.36 5.52 6.88
N ASP A 14 1.63 5.73 8.18
CA ASP A 14 0.91 6.69 9.01
C ASP A 14 1.26 8.15 8.61
N ALA A 15 0.58 9.15 9.19
CA ALA A 15 0.82 10.57 8.87
C ALA A 15 2.27 11.02 9.14
N GLN A 16 2.94 10.40 10.10
CA GLN A 16 4.34 10.63 10.47
C GLN A 16 5.32 9.82 9.59
N GLY A 17 4.83 9.12 8.56
CA GLY A 17 5.67 8.36 7.61
C GLY A 17 6.12 6.97 8.10
N ARG A 18 5.72 6.55 9.31
CA ARG A 18 6.01 5.21 9.84
C ARG A 18 5.24 4.14 9.08
N THR A 19 5.91 3.07 8.68
CA THR A 19 5.24 1.91 8.07
C THR A 19 4.46 1.13 9.12
N ILE A 20 3.14 1.06 8.94
CA ILE A 20 2.21 0.36 9.85
C ILE A 20 1.67 -0.95 9.24
N VAL A 21 1.76 -1.11 7.92
CA VAL A 21 1.47 -2.38 7.24
C VAL A 21 2.56 -2.66 6.22
N ASN A 22 3.08 -3.89 6.20
CA ASN A 22 4.01 -4.38 5.19
C ASN A 22 3.73 -5.86 4.91
N ARG A 23 3.06 -6.16 3.80
CA ARG A 23 2.68 -7.53 3.40
C ARG A 23 2.81 -7.73 1.89
N PRO A 24 2.86 -8.97 1.39
CA PRO A 24 2.69 -9.24 -0.03
C PRO A 24 1.41 -8.58 -0.56
N ALA A 25 1.49 -7.92 -1.72
CA ALA A 25 0.32 -7.29 -2.31
C ALA A 25 -0.65 -8.34 -2.85
N THR A 26 -1.92 -8.18 -2.50
CA THR A 26 -3.02 -9.00 -3.01
C THR A 26 -3.62 -8.38 -4.27
N ALA A 27 -4.34 -9.18 -5.08
CA ALA A 27 -5.05 -8.67 -6.26
C ALA A 27 -5.97 -7.47 -5.92
N MET A 28 -6.59 -7.50 -4.74
CA MET A 28 -7.47 -6.42 -4.26
C MET A 28 -6.69 -5.14 -3.93
N ASP A 29 -5.46 -5.23 -3.43
CA ASP A 29 -4.60 -4.07 -3.20
C ASP A 29 -4.24 -3.39 -4.54
N TYR A 30 -3.89 -4.18 -5.56
CA TYR A 30 -3.62 -3.66 -6.91
C TYR A 30 -4.85 -2.98 -7.53
N LEU A 31 -6.03 -3.59 -7.38
CA LEU A 31 -7.27 -3.02 -7.92
C LEU A 31 -7.60 -1.67 -7.24
N ARG A 32 -7.55 -1.62 -5.91
CA ARG A 32 -7.80 -0.39 -5.14
C ARG A 32 -6.83 0.73 -5.52
N LEU A 33 -5.52 0.44 -5.55
CA LEU A 33 -4.49 1.45 -5.83
C LEU A 33 -4.42 1.85 -7.31
N LYS A 34 -4.95 1.03 -8.23
CA LYS A 34 -5.08 1.41 -9.65
C LYS A 34 -6.24 2.39 -9.88
N VAL A 35 -7.35 2.23 -9.16
CA VAL A 35 -8.52 3.13 -9.27
C VAL A 35 -8.31 4.44 -8.52
N ALA A 36 -7.53 4.41 -7.44
CA ALA A 36 -7.21 5.59 -6.63
C ALA A 36 -6.15 6.54 -7.26
N ARG A 37 -5.71 6.29 -8.50
CA ARG A 37 -4.71 7.09 -9.21
C ARG A 37 -5.36 8.12 -10.12
#